data_AF-A0A9P7K6X8-F1
#
_entry.id   AF-A0A9P7K6X8-F1
#
_cell.length_a   1.000
_cell.length_b   1.000
_cell.length_c   1.000
_cell.angle_alpha   90.00
_cell.angle_beta   90.00
_cell.angle_gamma   90.00
#
_symmetry.space_group_name_H-M   'P 1'
#
loop_
_entity.id
_entity.type
_entity.pdbx_description
1 polymer ?
#
loop_
_entity_poly.entity_id
_entity_poly.type
_entity_poly.pdbx_seq_one_letter_code
_entity_poly.pdbx_strand_id
1 'polypeptide(L)'
;MDEVGRGTTVTDGLAIAYATLHHLVTINRCRALFATHFHELSDMLGHSIQPGGIFENVDFFCTDVNETENGRFAYQYRLHPGVNRDSHGIKVAQLAGMPLAAISVANNTLAWLKTQRVDTLGVVIP
;
A
#
# COMPACT_ATOMS: atom_id res chain seq x y z
N MET A 1 -7.95 4.61 12.36
CA MET A 1 -8.62 4.23 11.10
C MET A 1 -7.83 3.09 10.49
N ASP A 2 -8.51 2.04 10.04
CA ASP A 2 -7.87 0.81 9.58
C ASP A 2 -8.56 0.31 8.31
N GLU A 3 -7.81 0.27 7.20
CA GLU A 3 -8.25 -0.13 5.85
C GLU A 3 -9.56 0.51 5.36
N VAL A 4 -9.73 1.80 5.62
CA VAL A 4 -10.86 2.59 5.13
C VAL A 4 -10.92 2.53 3.60
N GLY A 5 -12.11 2.31 3.03
CA GLY A 5 -12.31 2.18 1.59
C GLY A 5 -12.30 0.73 1.09
N ARG A 6 -12.11 -0.26 1.96
CA ARG A 6 -12.25 -1.68 1.62
C ARG A 6 -13.73 -2.06 1.36
N GLY A 7 -13.95 -2.99 0.42
CA GLY A 7 -15.28 -3.54 0.12
C GLY A 7 -16.00 -2.88 -1.05
N THR A 8 -15.32 -1.99 -1.78
CA THR A 8 -15.79 -1.37 -3.02
C THR A 8 -14.71 -1.46 -4.11
N THR A 9 -14.92 -0.83 -5.26
CA THR A 9 -13.90 -0.72 -6.31
C THR A 9 -12.65 -0.01 -5.78
N VAL A 10 -11.49 -0.29 -6.38
CA VAL A 10 -10.21 0.32 -5.95
C VAL A 10 -10.28 1.85 -6.02
N THR A 11 -10.88 2.40 -7.08
CA THR A 11 -11.00 3.84 -7.29
C THR A 11 -11.91 4.49 -6.26
N ASP A 12 -13.09 3.90 -5.99
CA ASP A 12 -13.99 4.41 -4.96
C ASP A 12 -13.36 4.31 -3.57
N GLY A 13 -12.69 3.19 -3.29
CA GLY A 13 -12.01 2.96 -2.02
C GLY A 13 -10.91 3.99 -1.75
N LEU A 14 -10.09 4.26 -2.77
CA LEU A 14 -9.03 5.28 -2.71
C LEU A 14 -9.62 6.69 -2.49
N ALA A 15 -10.69 7.04 -3.22
CA ALA A 15 -11.36 8.33 -3.07
C ALA A 15 -11.95 8.53 -1.67
N ILE A 16 -12.60 7.51 -1.12
CA ILE A 16 -13.17 7.52 0.24
C ILE A 16 -12.05 7.63 1.28
N ALA A 17 -10.97 6.87 1.12
CA ALA A 17 -9.83 6.91 2.03
C ALA A 17 -9.17 8.30 2.05
N TYR A 18 -8.94 8.89 0.87
CA TYR A 18 -8.39 10.24 0.74
C TYR A 18 -9.30 11.29 1.39
N ALA A 19 -10.59 11.28 1.07
CA ALA A 19 -11.55 12.23 1.65
C ALA A 19 -11.60 12.12 3.18
N THR A 20 -11.56 10.90 3.71
CA THR A 20 -11.52 10.65 5.16
C THR A 20 -10.27 11.24 5.79
N LEU A 21 -9.09 10.94 5.24
CA LEU A 21 -7.82 11.44 5.77
C LEU A 21 -7.74 12.97 5.66
N HIS A 22 -8.14 13.54 4.52
CA HIS A 22 -8.23 14.98 4.32
C HIS A 22 -9.09 15.63 5.40
N HIS A 23 -10.29 15.10 5.67
CA HIS A 23 -11.18 15.64 6.70
C HIS A 23 -10.58 15.52 8.12
N LEU A 24 -9.93 14.40 8.42
CA LEU A 24 -9.23 14.21 9.70
C LEU A 24 -8.13 15.27 9.91
N VAL A 25 -7.35 15.56 8.86
CA VAL A 25 -6.22 16.50 8.92
C VAL A 25 -6.69 17.95 8.93
N THR A 26 -7.72 18.30 8.17
CA THR A 26 -8.12 19.71 7.97
C THR A 26 -9.22 20.18 8.92
N ILE A 27 -10.16 19.31 9.28
CA ILE A 27 -11.35 19.65 10.07
C ILE A 27 -11.23 19.10 11.50
N ASN A 28 -11.13 17.78 11.66
CA ASN A 28 -11.17 17.18 13.00
C ASN A 28 -9.92 17.53 13.81
N ARG A 29 -8.75 17.53 13.16
CA ARG A 29 -7.43 17.82 13.76
C ARG A 29 -7.14 17.04 15.04
N CYS A 30 -7.73 15.85 15.16
CA CYS A 30 -7.49 14.93 16.26
C CYS A 30 -6.25 14.07 15.99
N ARG A 31 -5.63 13.55 17.05
CA ARG A 31 -4.58 12.54 16.90
C ARG A 31 -5.18 11.29 16.23
N ALA A 32 -4.60 10.88 15.11
CA ALA A 32 -5.08 9.75 14.33
C ALA A 32 -3.92 8.83 13.92
N LEU A 33 -4.21 7.53 13.85
CA LEU A 33 -3.43 6.55 13.10
C LEU A 33 -4.29 6.08 11.93
N PHE A 34 -3.71 5.99 10.75
CA PHE A 34 -4.39 5.60 9.52
C PHE A 34 -3.59 4.49 8.84
N ALA A 35 -3.99 3.23 9.06
CA ALA A 35 -3.41 2.09 8.38
C ALA A 35 -4.13 1.86 7.04
N THR A 36 -3.36 1.63 5.98
CA THR A 36 -3.89 1.46 4.62
C THR A 36 -3.03 0.51 3.80
N HIS A 37 -3.64 -0.19 2.85
CA HIS A 37 -2.95 -0.97 1.82
C HIS A 37 -2.82 -0.21 0.49
N PHE A 38 -3.38 1.01 0.39
CA PHE A 38 -3.31 1.82 -0.82
C PHE A 38 -1.98 2.58 -0.89
N HIS A 39 -1.03 2.11 -1.71
CA HIS A 39 0.23 2.84 -1.94
C HIS A 39 -0.03 4.18 -2.62
N GLU A 40 -0.99 4.23 -3.54
CA GLU A 40 -1.41 5.42 -4.28
C GLU A 40 -1.89 6.53 -3.34
N LEU A 41 -2.46 6.18 -2.18
CA LEU A 41 -2.89 7.18 -1.20
C LEU A 41 -1.70 8.00 -0.68
N SER A 42 -0.55 7.37 -0.48
CA SER A 42 0.65 8.10 -0.05
C SER A 42 1.13 9.11 -1.10
N ASP A 43 0.99 8.77 -2.38
CA ASP A 43 1.33 9.65 -3.50
C ASP A 43 0.37 10.82 -3.62
N MET A 44 -0.93 10.58 -3.46
CA MET A 44 -1.96 11.63 -3.43
C MET A 44 -1.77 12.60 -2.26
N LEU A 45 -1.14 12.15 -1.18
CA LEU A 45 -0.75 13.00 -0.04
C LEU A 45 0.61 13.67 -0.25
N GLY A 46 1.21 13.58 -1.44
CA GLY A 46 2.42 14.29 -1.84
C GLY A 46 3.73 13.62 -1.45
N HIS A 47 3.71 12.39 -0.95
CA HIS A 47 4.94 11.72 -0.49
C HIS A 47 5.96 11.53 -1.63
N SER A 48 5.50 11.38 -2.88
CA SER A 48 6.35 11.28 -4.06
C SER A 48 7.00 12.60 -4.48
N ILE A 49 6.45 13.74 -4.05
CA ILE A 49 6.94 15.09 -4.40
C ILE A 49 7.90 15.60 -3.34
N GLN A 50 7.51 15.48 -2.06
CA GLN A 50 8.36 15.86 -0.95
C GLN A 50 8.27 14.83 0.18
N PRO A 51 9.42 14.43 0.76
CA PRO A 51 9.42 13.60 1.97
C PRO A 51 8.63 14.30 3.08
N GLY A 52 7.55 13.66 3.55
CA GLY A 52 6.60 14.24 4.52
C GLY A 52 5.24 14.64 3.92
N GLY A 53 5.08 14.62 2.59
CA GLY A 53 3.80 14.93 1.95
C GLY A 53 3.40 16.40 2.02
N ILE A 54 2.23 16.75 1.46
CA ILE A 54 1.74 18.15 1.38
C ILE A 54 1.17 18.67 2.70
N PHE A 55 0.93 17.80 3.68
CA PHE A 55 0.33 18.18 4.96
C PHE A 55 1.39 18.17 6.06
N GLU A 56 1.68 19.33 6.64
CA GLU A 56 2.74 19.49 7.67
C GLU A 56 2.54 18.61 8.93
N ASN A 57 1.31 18.19 9.22
CA ASN A 57 0.96 17.40 10.41
C ASN A 57 0.72 15.92 10.09
N VAL A 58 1.25 15.43 8.96
CA VAL A 58 1.12 14.04 8.54
C VAL A 58 2.50 13.44 8.33
N ASP A 59 2.80 12.38 9.08
CA ASP A 59 4.02 11.60 8.90
C ASP A 59 3.70 10.21 8.35
N PHE A 60 4.62 9.67 7.56
CA PHE A 60 4.48 8.37 6.91
C PHE A 60 5.38 7.35 7.60
N PHE A 61 4.82 6.20 7.93
CA PHE A 61 5.53 5.08 8.52
C PHE A 61 5.12 3.77 7.86
N CYS A 62 6.07 2.85 7.75
CA CYS A 62 5.83 1.50 7.27
C CYS A 62 6.55 0.47 8.14
N THR A 63 6.17 -0.79 7.96
CA THR A 63 6.89 -1.94 8.46
C THR A 63 7.51 -2.68 7.29
N ASP A 64 8.71 -3.21 7.48
CA ASP A 64 9.39 -4.00 6.45
C ASP A 64 9.37 -5.50 6.73
N VAL A 65 9.77 -6.23 5.70
CA VAL A 65 10.00 -7.65 5.72
C VAL A 65 11.49 -7.90 5.49
N ASN A 66 12.11 -8.65 6.39
CA ASN A 66 13.49 -9.12 6.21
C ASN A 66 13.48 -10.39 5.39
N GLU A 67 14.18 -10.39 4.26
CA GLU A 67 14.40 -11.58 3.45
C GLU A 67 15.80 -12.14 3.74
N THR A 68 15.88 -13.44 4.01
CA THR A 68 17.14 -14.17 4.19
C THR A 68 17.63 -14.67 2.84
N GLU A 69 18.94 -14.93 2.72
CA GLU A 69 19.55 -15.46 1.49
C GLU A 69 18.91 -16.76 0.98
N ASN A 70 18.26 -17.53 1.87
CA ASN A 70 17.58 -18.79 1.54
C ASN A 70 16.13 -18.60 1.07
N GLY A 71 15.69 -17.36 0.78
CA GLY A 71 14.33 -17.05 0.34
C GLY A 71 13.26 -17.16 1.44
N ARG A 72 13.67 -17.34 2.71
CA ARG A 72 12.75 -17.22 3.86
C ARG A 72 12.64 -15.76 4.24
N PHE A 73 11.45 -15.31 4.63
CA PHE A 73 11.28 -13.95 5.13
C PHE A 73 10.64 -13.90 6.51
N ALA A 74 10.85 -12.81 7.22
CA ALA A 74 10.25 -12.53 8.52
C ALA A 74 9.81 -11.06 8.59
N TYR A 75 8.65 -10.80 9.19
CA TYR A 75 8.22 -9.43 9.45
C TYR A 75 9.14 -8.77 10.50
N GLN A 76 9.53 -7.52 10.26
CA GLN A 76 10.40 -6.79 11.20
C GLN A 76 9.62 -6.33 12.46
N TYR A 77 8.28 -6.29 12.39
CA TYR A 77 7.36 -5.85 13.45
C TYR A 77 7.75 -4.49 14.08
N ARG A 78 8.47 -3.65 13.33
CA ARG A 78 8.95 -2.33 13.75
C ARG A 78 8.54 -1.32 12.70
N LEU A 79 7.92 -0.24 13.15
CA LEU A 79 7.65 0.92 12.30
C LEU A 79 8.94 1.73 12.13
N HIS A 80 9.17 2.21 10.92
CA HIS A 80 10.18 3.22 10.62
C HIS A 80 9.59 4.25 9.65
N PRO A 81 10.17 5.47 9.59
CA PRO A 81 9.73 6.50 8.67
C PRO A 81 9.81 6.03 7.22
N GLY A 82 8.82 6.39 6.41
CA GLY A 82 8.74 6.10 4.99
C GLY A 82 7.47 5.34 4.58
N VAL A 83 7.48 4.88 3.33
CA VAL A 83 6.41 4.08 2.72
C VAL A 83 7.04 2.86 2.06
N ASN A 84 6.58 1.67 2.42
CA ASN A 84 6.96 0.43 1.76
C ASN A 84 6.04 0.24 0.53
N ARG A 85 6.62 0.02 -0.65
CA ARG A 85 5.90 -0.19 -1.91
C ARG A 85 5.90 -1.65 -2.37
N ASP A 86 6.62 -2.51 -1.67
CA ASP A 86 6.74 -3.91 -2.00
C ASP A 86 5.54 -4.68 -1.47
N SER A 87 4.83 -5.35 -2.40
CA SER A 87 3.78 -6.28 -2.01
C SER A 87 4.37 -7.66 -1.78
N HIS A 88 4.16 -8.20 -0.57
CA HIS A 88 4.64 -9.52 -0.19
C HIS A 88 3.54 -10.59 -0.18
N GLY A 89 2.34 -10.31 -0.71
CA GLY A 89 1.18 -11.19 -0.59
C GLY A 89 1.41 -12.62 -1.12
N ILE A 90 2.06 -12.79 -2.27
CA ILE A 90 2.36 -14.12 -2.82
C ILE A 90 3.39 -14.85 -1.94
N LYS A 91 4.39 -14.15 -1.42
CA LYS A 91 5.38 -14.74 -0.51
C LYS A 91 4.69 -15.22 0.78
N VAL A 92 3.74 -14.44 1.31
CA VAL A 92 2.91 -14.82 2.48
C VAL A 92 2.08 -16.06 2.20
N ALA A 93 1.45 -16.15 1.02
CA ALA A 93 0.72 -17.35 0.63
C ALA A 93 1.63 -18.59 0.57
N GLN A 94 2.87 -18.44 0.07
CA GLN A 94 3.85 -19.52 0.05
C GLN A 94 4.23 -19.98 1.47
N LEU A 95 4.49 -19.05 2.40
CA LEU A 95 4.75 -19.39 3.81
C LEU A 95 3.54 -20.05 4.50
N ALA A 96 2.32 -19.65 4.12
CA ALA A 96 1.09 -20.26 4.61
C ALA A 96 0.86 -21.69 4.08
N GLY A 97 1.75 -22.22 3.25
CA GLY A 97 1.69 -23.58 2.71
C GLY A 97 0.86 -23.71 1.44
N MET A 98 0.63 -22.61 0.72
CA MET A 98 -0.04 -22.70 -0.59
C MET A 98 0.76 -23.60 -1.55
N PRO A 99 0.12 -24.53 -2.28
CA PRO A 99 0.82 -25.43 -3.18
C PRO A 99 1.64 -24.68 -4.25
N LEU A 100 2.83 -25.19 -4.56
CA LEU A 100 3.74 -24.55 -5.52
C LEU A 100 3.10 -24.33 -6.90
N ALA A 101 2.22 -25.24 -7.34
CA ALA A 101 1.46 -25.08 -8.58
C ALA A 101 0.53 -23.84 -8.54
N ALA A 102 -0.13 -23.58 -7.41
CA ALA A 102 -0.96 -22.39 -7.24
C ALA A 102 -0.13 -21.11 -7.13
N ILE A 103 1.04 -21.16 -6.47
CA ILE A 103 2.00 -20.04 -6.43
C ILE A 103 2.50 -19.70 -7.85
N SER A 104 2.79 -20.71 -8.68
CA SER A 104 3.17 -20.49 -10.08
C SER A 104 2.08 -19.78 -10.87
N VAL A 105 0.81 -20.21 -10.72
CA VAL A 105 -0.34 -19.53 -11.33
C VAL A 105 -0.43 -18.07 -10.84
N ALA A 106 -0.35 -17.84 -9.53
CA ALA A 106 -0.43 -16.49 -8.96
C ALA A 106 0.66 -15.55 -9.52
N ASN A 107 1.90 -16.03 -9.64
CA ASN A 107 3.00 -15.25 -10.21
C ASN A 107 2.76 -14.91 -11.70
N ASN A 108 2.31 -15.88 -12.50
CA ASN A 108 1.99 -15.65 -13.90
C ASN A 108 0.83 -14.65 -14.07
N THR A 109 -0.23 -14.79 -13.27
CA THR A 109 -1.35 -13.85 -13.26
C THR A 109 -0.92 -12.45 -12.83
N LEU A 110 -0.07 -12.33 -11.81
CA LEU A 110 0.45 -11.03 -11.38
C LEU A 110 1.31 -10.37 -12.46
N ALA A 111 2.16 -11.14 -13.14
CA ALA A 111 2.97 -10.65 -14.26
C ALA A 111 2.08 -10.12 -15.39
N TRP A 112 1.05 -10.89 -15.76
CA TRP A 112 0.05 -10.47 -16.74
C TRP A 112 -0.64 -9.17 -16.28
N LEU A 113 -1.22 -9.13 -15.08
CA LEU A 113 -1.91 -7.95 -14.53
C LEU A 113 -1.06 -6.66 -14.55
N LYS A 114 0.23 -6.78 -14.25
CA LYS A 114 1.16 -5.64 -14.29
C LYS A 114 1.30 -5.07 -15.71
N THR A 115 1.36 -5.94 -16.73
CA THR A 115 1.43 -5.50 -18.14
C THR A 115 0.20 -4.69 -18.54
N GLN A 116 -1.02 -5.14 -18.24
CA GLN A 116 -2.22 -4.35 -18.60
C GLN A 116 -2.34 -3.05 -17.78
N ARG A 117 -1.84 -3.01 -16.53
CA ARG A 117 -1.89 -1.80 -15.71
C ARG A 117 -1.04 -0.67 -16.31
N VAL A 118 0.11 -1.00 -16.89
CA VAL A 118 0.97 -0.02 -17.58
C VAL A 118 0.27 0.59 -18.78
N ASP A 119 -0.48 -0.21 -19.55
CA ASP A 119 -1.25 0.28 -20.69
C ASP A 119 -2.42 1.20 -20.29
N THR A 120 -2.92 1.09 -19.05
CA THR A 120 -4.11 1.83 -18.58
C THR A 120 -3.76 3.09 -17.77
N LEU A 121 -2.56 3.17 -17.17
CA LEU A 121 -2.14 4.26 -16.27
C LEU A 121 -1.57 5.51 -16.96
N GLY A 122 -1.70 5.65 -18.29
CA GLY A 122 -1.37 6.89 -19.01
C GLY A 122 -2.25 8.11 -18.68
N VAL A 123 -3.05 8.06 -17.62
CA VAL A 123 -3.96 9.12 -17.19
C VAL A 123 -3.49 9.65 -15.84
N VAL A 124 -2.94 10.86 -15.88
CA VAL A 124 -2.58 11.66 -14.70
C VAL A 124 -3.86 11.97 -13.92
N ILE A 125 -3.92 11.54 -12.66
CA ILE A 125 -4.92 12.01 -11.68
C ILE A 125 -4.33 13.27 -11.03
N PRO A 126 -5.15 14.34 -10.82
CA PRO A 126 -4.70 15.71 -10.55
C PRO A 126 -3.84 15.93 -9.30
#